data_AF-F2AXK1-F1
#
_entry.id   AF-F2AXK1-F1
#
_cell.length_a   1.000
_cell.length_b   1.000
_cell.length_c   1.000
_cell.angle_alpha   90.00
_cell.angle_beta   90.00
_cell.angle_gamma   90.00
#
_symmetry.space_group_name_H-M   'P 1'
#
loop_
_entity.id
_entity.type
_entity.pdbx_description
1 polymer ?
#
loop_
_entity_poly.entity_id
_entity_poly.type
_entity_poly.pdbx_seq_one_letter_code
_entity_poly.pdbx_strand_id
1 'polypeptide(L)'
;MAIARITPPSNLLNVGWALPSLAIACVLATSTASTAADPSQYLSSNGQHRLFNGAMPPGAIAATRQMAGPGGTAAMGVQAPYYQPVQIRGPQGVRFALPQTGSFQDPEPGLMAGLLVGQVYRFQISGIRGAEGAELFPTLEMVDRTYPPPGLATRYPIIVTIDEEDLQAALDGQLVTRVIYLEDPQTAVPLAQEPTTDSDTGGETPIDVSQFQDPLQVADRLGRVVAILRIGSLAPPRSHELAPQFFFGYPTWAPIFKPES
;
A
#
# COMPACT_ATOMS: atom_id res chain seq x y z
N MET A 1 -28.20 -18.16 20.36
CA MET A 1 -28.18 -17.57 21.72
C MET A 1 -27.60 -18.60 22.66
N ALA A 2 -26.35 -18.45 23.07
CA ALA A 2 -25.70 -19.32 24.04
C ALA A 2 -24.65 -18.49 24.80
N ILE A 3 -24.87 -18.37 26.11
CA ILE A 3 -24.01 -17.71 27.09
C ILE A 3 -23.14 -18.80 27.71
N ALA A 4 -21.82 -18.60 27.74
CA ALA A 4 -20.89 -19.42 28.51
C ALA A 4 -20.24 -18.54 29.59
N ARG A 5 -20.50 -18.87 30.85
CA ARG A 5 -19.87 -18.26 32.03
C ARG A 5 -18.52 -18.90 32.31
N ILE A 6 -17.59 -18.10 32.83
CA ILE A 6 -16.26 -18.52 33.29
C ILE A 6 -16.30 -18.64 34.82
N THR A 7 -15.80 -19.76 35.34
CA THR A 7 -15.56 -20.00 36.77
C THR A 7 -14.04 -20.00 37.02
N PRO A 8 -13.51 -19.29 38.03
CA PRO A 8 -12.08 -19.34 38.34
C PRO A 8 -11.73 -20.51 39.28
N PRO A 9 -10.52 -21.10 39.19
CA PRO A 9 -10.09 -22.14 40.11
C PRO A 9 -9.52 -21.55 41.42
N SER A 10 -9.82 -22.27 42.49
CA SER A 10 -9.44 -22.08 43.88
C SER A 10 -8.00 -22.50 44.18
N ASN A 11 -7.29 -21.67 44.95
CA ASN A 11 -6.00 -21.98 45.59
C ASN A 11 -6.10 -23.16 46.57
N LEU A 12 -5.13 -24.07 46.52
CA LEU A 12 -4.79 -24.94 47.64
C LEU A 12 -3.26 -24.96 47.82
N LEU A 13 -2.87 -24.59 49.04
CA LEU A 13 -1.54 -24.66 49.63
C LEU A 13 -1.26 -26.09 50.10
N ASN A 14 -0.03 -26.59 49.93
CA ASN A 14 0.70 -27.39 50.92
C ASN A 14 2.13 -27.69 50.41
N VAL A 15 3.18 -27.19 51.07
CA VAL A 15 4.01 -27.84 52.13
C VAL A 15 5.04 -28.82 51.56
N GLY A 16 6.31 -28.58 51.91
CA GLY A 16 7.36 -29.61 51.86
C GLY A 16 8.79 -29.04 51.86
N TRP A 17 9.52 -29.26 52.95
CA TRP A 17 10.84 -28.75 53.28
C TRP A 17 11.81 -29.94 53.38
N ALA A 18 12.99 -29.88 52.73
CA ALA A 18 14.23 -30.57 53.15
C ALA A 18 15.39 -30.35 52.15
N LEU A 19 16.54 -29.90 52.68
CA LEU A 19 17.90 -29.86 52.10
C LEU A 19 18.57 -31.25 52.21
N PRO A 20 19.89 -31.42 51.94
CA PRO A 20 20.73 -31.13 50.76
C PRO A 20 21.48 -32.42 50.31
N SER A 21 22.26 -32.42 49.23
CA SER A 21 23.52 -33.19 49.14
C SER A 21 24.33 -32.91 47.86
N LEU A 22 25.59 -32.63 48.11
CA LEU A 22 26.72 -32.44 47.20
C LEU A 22 27.19 -33.80 46.66
N ALA A 23 27.56 -33.90 45.38
CA ALA A 23 28.85 -34.46 44.93
C ALA A 23 28.99 -34.62 43.39
N ILE A 24 30.26 -34.59 42.97
CA ILE A 24 30.89 -35.18 41.78
C ILE A 24 31.04 -34.32 40.51
N ALA A 25 32.16 -33.57 40.52
CA ALA A 25 33.30 -33.62 39.60
C ALA A 25 33.14 -33.71 38.06
N CYS A 26 33.93 -32.82 37.42
CA CYS A 26 34.57 -32.90 36.10
C CYS A 26 33.67 -32.94 34.87
N VAL A 27 33.77 -31.90 34.02
CA VAL A 27 33.97 -32.04 32.55
C VAL A 27 34.38 -30.68 31.94
N LEU A 28 35.54 -30.71 31.29
CA LEU A 28 36.03 -29.97 30.11
C LEU A 28 35.95 -28.43 30.06
N ALA A 29 37.13 -27.84 29.84
CA ALA A 29 37.30 -26.49 29.34
C ALA A 29 36.53 -26.30 28.02
N THR A 30 35.48 -25.49 28.06
CA THR A 30 34.87 -24.93 26.86
C THR A 30 35.42 -23.52 26.70
N SER A 31 36.21 -23.32 25.66
CA SER A 31 36.48 -22.00 25.12
C SER A 31 35.14 -21.43 24.67
N THR A 32 34.49 -20.64 25.51
CA THR A 32 33.34 -19.84 25.08
C THR A 32 33.89 -18.75 24.18
N ALA A 33 33.91 -19.02 22.88
CA ALA A 33 33.91 -17.96 21.89
C ALA A 33 32.69 -17.09 22.20
N SER A 34 32.93 -15.90 22.75
CA SER A 34 31.90 -14.87 22.83
C SER A 34 31.56 -14.46 21.40
N THR A 35 30.65 -15.20 20.77
CA THR A 35 29.89 -14.67 19.64
C THR A 35 29.17 -13.44 20.18
N ALA A 36 29.52 -12.27 19.65
CA ALA A 36 28.68 -11.09 19.85
C ALA A 36 27.26 -11.52 19.45
N ALA A 37 26.35 -11.49 20.42
CA ALA A 37 24.98 -11.87 20.16
C ALA A 37 24.45 -10.93 19.08
N ASP A 38 24.10 -11.50 17.93
CA ASP A 38 23.48 -10.77 16.85
C ASP A 38 22.17 -10.19 17.42
N PRO A 39 21.95 -8.86 17.39
CA PRO A 39 20.74 -8.25 17.93
C PRO A 39 19.46 -8.84 17.32
N SER A 40 19.54 -9.51 16.15
CA SER A 40 18.47 -10.30 15.56
C SER A 40 17.95 -11.43 16.48
N GLN A 41 18.77 -11.92 17.42
CA GLN A 41 18.41 -12.99 18.35
C GLN A 41 17.58 -12.52 19.55
N TYR A 42 17.57 -11.21 19.84
CA TYR A 42 16.73 -10.62 20.90
C TYR A 42 15.47 -9.94 20.37
N LEU A 43 15.36 -9.78 19.05
CA LEU A 43 14.12 -9.34 18.42
C LEU A 43 13.18 -10.54 18.32
N SER A 44 12.31 -10.68 19.33
CA SER A 44 11.19 -11.64 19.29
C SER A 44 10.43 -11.54 17.97
N SER A 45 10.40 -12.62 17.19
CA SER A 45 9.59 -12.75 15.97
C SER A 45 8.09 -12.87 16.25
N ASN A 46 7.70 -12.96 17.52
CA ASN A 46 6.32 -13.04 17.99
C ASN A 46 5.88 -11.69 18.58
N GLY A 47 5.14 -10.90 17.78
CA GLY A 47 4.64 -9.58 18.15
C GLY A 47 5.26 -8.44 17.35
N GLN A 48 5.37 -8.60 16.03
CA GLN A 48 5.95 -7.59 15.16
C GLN A 48 5.04 -6.36 15.07
N HIS A 49 5.40 -5.28 15.76
CA HIS A 49 4.99 -3.93 15.38
C HIS A 49 5.58 -3.66 13.99
N ARG A 50 4.89 -4.14 12.93
CA ARG A 50 5.28 -3.83 11.54
C ARG A 50 5.12 -2.33 11.35
N LEU A 51 6.15 -1.70 10.80
CA LEU A 51 6.27 -0.24 10.71
C LEU A 51 5.13 0.41 9.90
N PHE A 52 4.48 -0.36 9.02
CA PHE A 52 3.45 0.14 8.11
C PHE A 52 2.11 -0.58 8.28
N ASN A 53 1.03 0.19 8.19
CA ASN A 53 -0.34 -0.33 8.11
C ASN A 53 -1.20 0.52 7.16
N GLY A 54 -2.30 -0.06 6.64
CA GLY A 54 -3.20 0.61 5.70
C GLY A 54 -3.88 1.88 6.26
N ALA A 55 -4.04 1.96 7.58
CA ALA A 55 -4.67 3.09 8.28
C ALA A 55 -3.75 4.30 8.47
N MET A 56 -2.47 4.20 8.08
CA MET A 56 -1.56 5.36 8.08
C MET A 56 -2.08 6.47 7.16
N PRO A 57 -1.84 7.75 7.51
CA PRO A 57 -2.24 8.86 6.66
C PRO A 57 -1.49 8.81 5.31
N PRO A 58 -2.12 9.29 4.22
CA PRO A 58 -1.47 9.34 2.91
C PRO A 58 -0.10 10.04 2.97
N GLY A 59 0.91 9.40 2.39
CA GLY A 59 2.28 9.90 2.28
C GLY A 59 3.22 9.45 3.39
N ALA A 60 2.69 8.90 4.48
CA ALA A 60 3.53 8.44 5.58
C ALA A 60 4.37 7.21 5.20
N ILE A 61 3.87 6.32 4.34
CA ILE A 61 4.59 5.11 3.91
C ILE A 61 5.68 5.51 2.92
N ALA A 62 5.34 6.32 1.93
CA ALA A 62 6.28 6.86 0.95
C ALA A 62 7.42 7.65 1.62
N ALA A 63 7.08 8.59 2.52
CA ALA A 63 8.08 9.39 3.25
C ALA A 63 9.00 8.51 4.11
N THR A 64 8.44 7.53 4.82
CA THR A 64 9.25 6.62 5.64
C THR A 64 10.13 5.72 4.79
N ARG A 65 9.64 5.19 3.66
CA ARG A 65 10.45 4.38 2.73
C ARG A 65 11.54 5.19 2.05
N GLN A 66 11.30 6.46 1.75
CA GLN A 66 12.33 7.35 1.21
C GLN A 66 13.44 7.64 2.24
N MET A 67 13.09 7.77 3.52
CA MET A 67 14.07 7.88 4.61
C MET A 67 14.77 6.54 4.91
N ALA A 68 14.07 5.41 4.74
CA ALA A 68 14.59 4.08 5.02
C ALA A 68 15.39 3.45 3.85
N GLY A 69 15.22 3.96 2.63
CA GLY A 69 15.81 3.42 1.39
C GLY A 69 15.19 2.08 0.96
N PRO A 70 15.01 1.78 -0.34
CA PRO A 70 14.48 0.49 -0.77
C PRO A 70 15.50 -0.63 -0.48
N GLY A 71 15.12 -1.66 0.28
CA GLY A 71 15.96 -2.85 0.51
C GLY A 71 17.21 -2.65 1.38
N GLY A 72 17.25 -1.66 2.28
CA GLY A 72 18.47 -1.37 3.04
C GLY A 72 19.55 -0.67 2.21
N THR A 73 19.17 0.04 1.15
CA THR A 73 20.09 0.83 0.32
C THR A 73 20.00 2.34 0.54
N ALA A 74 19.59 2.78 1.74
CA ALA A 74 20.00 4.10 2.24
C ALA A 74 21.55 4.28 2.29
N ALA A 75 22.31 3.23 1.95
CA ALA A 75 23.72 3.28 1.61
C ALA A 75 23.96 3.26 0.08
N MET A 76 23.43 4.22 -0.70
CA MET A 76 24.14 4.85 -1.84
C MET A 76 23.25 5.84 -2.60
N GLY A 77 23.34 7.12 -2.21
CA GLY A 77 23.03 8.23 -3.12
C GLY A 77 21.60 8.76 -3.12
N VAL A 78 21.49 10.05 -3.44
CA VAL A 78 20.22 10.72 -3.74
C VAL A 78 19.65 10.08 -5.00
N GLN A 79 18.63 9.24 -4.87
CA GLN A 79 17.91 8.71 -6.03
C GLN A 79 17.32 9.90 -6.81
N ALA A 80 17.68 10.05 -8.08
CA ALA A 80 17.12 11.09 -8.93
C ALA A 80 15.58 10.97 -8.98
N PRO A 81 14.83 12.09 -9.05
CA PRO A 81 13.39 12.06 -9.16
C PRO A 81 12.98 11.21 -10.36
N TYR A 82 12.07 10.25 -10.14
CA TYR A 82 11.59 9.33 -11.16
C TYR A 82 10.08 9.47 -11.32
N TYR A 83 9.65 9.84 -12.52
CA TYR A 83 8.24 9.86 -12.90
C TYR A 83 7.85 8.48 -13.41
N GLN A 84 7.09 7.74 -12.60
CA GLN A 84 6.53 6.45 -12.95
C GLN A 84 5.29 6.66 -13.81
N PRO A 85 5.22 6.09 -15.03
CA PRO A 85 3.97 6.03 -15.77
C PRO A 85 2.90 5.29 -14.96
N VAL A 86 1.76 5.93 -14.80
CA VAL A 86 0.58 5.40 -14.12
C VAL A 86 -0.60 5.55 -15.07
N GLN A 87 -1.41 4.50 -15.16
CA GLN A 87 -2.67 4.53 -15.87
C GLN A 87 -3.81 4.28 -14.88
N ILE A 88 -4.71 5.25 -14.76
CA ILE A 88 -5.92 5.13 -13.95
C ILE A 88 -7.09 4.82 -14.89
N ARG A 89 -7.84 3.78 -14.56
CA ARG A 89 -9.02 3.33 -15.30
C ARG A 89 -10.18 3.14 -14.32
N GLY A 90 -11.40 3.26 -14.84
CA GLY A 90 -12.61 2.99 -14.06
C GLY A 90 -13.78 2.57 -14.94
N PRO A 91 -14.97 2.40 -14.36
CA PRO A 91 -16.15 1.95 -15.07
C PRO A 91 -16.55 2.95 -16.16
N GLN A 92 -17.29 2.48 -17.17
CA GLN A 92 -17.74 3.32 -18.27
C GLN A 92 -18.45 4.60 -17.76
N GLY A 93 -18.12 5.74 -18.35
CA GLY A 93 -18.70 7.05 -18.01
C GLY A 93 -17.89 7.84 -16.99
N VAL A 94 -17.10 7.16 -16.16
CA VAL A 94 -16.21 7.81 -15.19
C VAL A 94 -15.14 8.62 -15.90
N ARG A 95 -14.82 9.77 -15.34
CA ARG A 95 -13.75 10.66 -15.80
C ARG A 95 -12.83 11.05 -14.66
N PHE A 96 -11.57 11.29 -15.01
CA PHE A 96 -10.48 11.57 -14.09
C PHE A 96 -9.82 12.91 -14.42
N ALA A 97 -9.47 13.69 -13.39
CA ALA A 97 -8.69 14.91 -13.57
C ALA A 97 -7.63 15.05 -12.48
N LEU A 98 -6.38 15.32 -12.90
CA LEU A 98 -5.32 15.76 -11.99
C LEU A 98 -5.35 17.28 -11.84
N PRO A 99 -5.09 17.81 -10.64
CA PRO A 99 -4.92 19.24 -10.47
C PRO A 99 -3.56 19.67 -11.06
N GLN A 100 -3.54 20.85 -11.66
CA GLN A 100 -2.35 21.55 -12.11
C GLN A 100 -2.48 23.02 -11.70
N THR A 101 -1.53 23.51 -10.91
CA THR A 101 -1.45 24.95 -10.52
C THR A 101 -2.76 25.48 -9.92
N GLY A 102 -3.45 24.69 -9.09
CA GLY A 102 -4.67 25.13 -8.40
C GLY A 102 -5.99 24.91 -9.15
N SER A 103 -5.97 24.43 -10.39
CA SER A 103 -7.16 24.05 -11.17
C SER A 103 -7.10 22.60 -11.64
N PHE A 104 -8.24 21.96 -11.87
CA PHE A 104 -8.28 20.68 -12.57
C PHE A 104 -8.13 20.87 -14.08
N GLN A 105 -7.46 19.93 -14.73
CA GLN A 105 -7.57 19.78 -16.18
C GLN A 105 -8.94 19.22 -16.57
N ASP A 106 -9.25 19.24 -17.86
CA ASP A 106 -10.48 18.65 -18.37
C ASP A 106 -10.55 17.15 -18.02
N PRO A 107 -11.65 16.67 -17.41
CA PRO A 107 -11.75 15.27 -17.02
C PRO A 107 -11.80 14.32 -18.24
N GLU A 108 -10.94 13.31 -18.22
CA GLU A 108 -10.79 12.31 -19.29
C GLU A 108 -11.25 10.91 -18.86
N PRO A 109 -11.77 10.05 -19.76
CA PRO A 109 -12.30 8.72 -19.42
C PRO A 109 -11.25 7.72 -18.92
N GLY A 110 -9.97 8.01 -19.12
CA GLY A 110 -8.86 7.24 -18.57
C GLY A 110 -7.63 8.13 -18.54
N LEU A 111 -6.93 8.18 -17.40
CA LEU A 111 -5.84 9.10 -17.18
C LEU A 111 -4.50 8.37 -17.28
N MET A 112 -3.59 8.88 -18.13
CA MET A 112 -2.21 8.40 -18.19
C MET A 112 -1.24 9.55 -17.87
N ALA A 113 -0.48 9.40 -16.78
CA ALA A 113 0.44 10.42 -16.31
C ALA A 113 1.71 9.81 -15.72
N GLY A 114 2.81 10.53 -15.82
CA GLY A 114 4.02 10.28 -15.05
C GLY A 114 3.86 10.89 -13.67
N LEU A 115 3.82 10.06 -12.64
CA LEU A 115 3.71 10.48 -11.24
C LEU A 115 5.06 10.30 -10.53
N LEU A 116 5.48 11.30 -9.77
CA LEU A 116 6.73 11.27 -9.04
C LEU A 116 6.65 10.27 -7.88
N VAL A 117 7.57 9.31 -7.86
CA VAL A 117 7.69 8.36 -6.75
C VAL A 117 8.01 9.11 -5.46
N GLY A 118 7.33 8.75 -4.36
CA GLY A 118 7.45 9.42 -3.07
C GLY A 118 6.38 10.47 -2.79
N GLN A 119 5.54 10.80 -3.77
CA GLN A 119 4.50 11.84 -3.64
C GLN A 119 3.09 11.27 -3.50
N VAL A 120 2.18 12.11 -3.01
CA VAL A 120 0.75 11.82 -2.89
C VAL A 120 -0.05 12.70 -3.84
N TYR A 121 -0.79 12.10 -4.75
CA TYR A 121 -1.61 12.81 -5.71
C TYR A 121 -3.07 12.70 -5.31
N ARG A 122 -3.71 13.84 -5.03
CA ARG A 122 -5.18 13.91 -4.95
C ARG A 122 -5.72 14.28 -6.32
N PHE A 123 -6.64 13.48 -6.84
CA PHE A 123 -7.27 13.67 -8.16
C PHE A 123 -8.78 13.60 -8.04
N GLN A 124 -9.50 14.11 -9.04
CA GLN A 124 -10.95 14.11 -9.08
C GLN A 124 -11.46 12.91 -9.89
N ILE A 125 -12.53 12.30 -9.41
CA ILE A 125 -13.37 11.34 -10.14
C ILE A 125 -14.75 11.96 -10.30
N SER A 126 -15.28 11.96 -11.52
CA SER A 126 -16.61 12.49 -11.87
C SER A 126 -17.33 11.56 -12.85
N GLY A 127 -18.60 11.83 -13.15
CA GLY A 127 -19.38 11.03 -14.12
C GLY A 127 -19.75 9.64 -13.59
N ILE A 128 -19.96 9.52 -12.27
CA ILE A 128 -20.28 8.27 -11.61
C ILE A 128 -21.73 7.88 -11.91
N ARG A 129 -21.94 6.70 -12.49
CA ARG A 129 -23.26 6.18 -12.83
C ARG A 129 -24.15 6.08 -11.59
N GLY A 130 -25.40 6.51 -11.71
CA GLY A 130 -26.36 6.48 -10.60
C GLY A 130 -26.12 7.56 -9.54
N ALA A 131 -25.07 8.37 -9.66
CA ALA A 131 -24.72 9.45 -8.74
C ALA A 131 -24.38 10.74 -9.52
N GLU A 132 -25.37 11.25 -10.27
CA GLU A 132 -25.26 12.46 -11.10
C GLU A 132 -24.74 13.66 -10.28
N GLY A 133 -23.68 14.30 -10.78
CA GLY A 133 -23.02 15.43 -10.13
C GLY A 133 -22.19 15.10 -8.88
N ALA A 134 -22.14 13.83 -8.46
CA ALA A 134 -21.25 13.42 -7.39
C ALA A 134 -19.79 13.38 -7.87
N GLU A 135 -18.89 13.79 -6.98
CA GLU A 135 -17.45 13.81 -7.22
C GLU A 135 -16.72 13.20 -6.02
N LEU A 136 -15.67 12.44 -6.31
CA LEU A 136 -14.77 11.87 -5.30
C LEU A 136 -13.36 12.41 -5.49
N PHE A 137 -12.63 12.55 -4.39
CA PHE A 137 -11.27 13.12 -4.38
C PHE A 137 -10.25 12.16 -3.75
N PRO A 138 -10.05 10.98 -4.34
CA PRO A 138 -9.12 9.99 -3.83
C PRO A 138 -7.68 10.48 -3.79
N THR A 139 -6.87 9.81 -2.98
CA THR A 139 -5.42 9.98 -2.95
C THR A 139 -4.71 8.75 -3.49
N LEU A 140 -3.77 8.95 -4.40
CA LEU A 140 -2.82 7.95 -4.86
C LEU A 140 -1.43 8.26 -4.31
N GLU A 141 -0.96 7.44 -3.39
CA GLU A 141 0.37 7.51 -2.80
C GLU A 141 1.34 6.65 -3.61
N MET A 142 2.36 7.27 -4.20
CA MET A 142 3.38 6.58 -4.99
C MET A 142 4.50 6.08 -4.08
N VAL A 143 4.58 4.76 -3.92
CA VAL A 143 5.48 4.12 -2.95
C VAL A 143 6.80 3.69 -3.60
N ASP A 144 6.75 3.11 -4.79
CA ASP A 144 7.91 2.62 -5.55
C ASP A 144 7.59 2.59 -7.06
N ARG A 145 8.50 2.06 -7.87
CA ARG A 145 8.41 1.99 -9.34
C ARG A 145 8.47 0.56 -9.90
N THR A 146 8.21 0.43 -11.20
CA THR A 146 8.21 -0.85 -11.92
C THR A 146 9.60 -1.34 -12.34
N TYR A 147 10.64 -0.50 -12.28
CA TYR A 147 12.01 -0.78 -12.77
C TYR A 147 12.04 -1.45 -14.16
N PRO A 148 11.40 -0.85 -15.18
CA PRO A 148 11.35 -1.43 -16.51
C PRO A 148 12.72 -1.31 -17.20
N PRO A 149 13.00 -2.14 -18.22
CA PRO A 149 14.18 -1.94 -19.07
C PRO A 149 14.21 -0.52 -19.65
N PRO A 150 15.40 0.07 -19.87
CA PRO A 150 15.53 1.43 -20.40
C PRO A 150 14.71 1.63 -21.68
N GLY A 151 13.93 2.71 -21.72
CA GLY A 151 13.08 3.06 -22.86
C GLY A 151 11.71 2.36 -22.92
N LEU A 152 11.41 1.42 -22.02
CA LEU A 152 10.13 0.70 -22.01
C LEU A 152 9.15 1.16 -20.92
N ALA A 153 9.46 2.24 -20.20
CA ALA A 153 8.66 2.64 -19.04
C ALA A 153 7.17 2.87 -19.35
N THR A 154 6.85 3.48 -20.48
CA THR A 154 5.45 3.72 -20.90
C THR A 154 4.72 2.45 -21.34
N ARG A 155 5.45 1.36 -21.68
CA ARG A 155 4.84 0.04 -21.94
C ARG A 155 4.50 -0.73 -20.66
N TYR A 156 5.11 -0.37 -19.54
CA TYR A 156 4.88 -1.01 -18.24
C TYR A 156 4.44 0.03 -17.19
N PRO A 157 3.28 0.69 -17.39
CA PRO A 157 2.73 1.58 -16.39
C PRO A 157 2.26 0.79 -15.16
N ILE A 158 2.15 1.46 -14.02
CA ILE A 158 1.34 0.96 -12.91
C ILE A 158 -0.12 1.16 -13.32
N ILE A 159 -0.90 0.08 -13.36
CA ILE A 159 -2.33 0.14 -13.63
C ILE A 159 -3.06 0.30 -12.29
N VAL A 160 -3.96 1.27 -12.23
CA VAL A 160 -4.84 1.52 -11.09
C VAL A 160 -6.27 1.38 -11.58
N THR A 161 -6.85 0.22 -11.33
CA THR A 161 -8.24 -0.10 -11.68
C THR A 161 -9.15 0.25 -10.51
N ILE A 162 -10.17 1.04 -10.78
CA ILE A 162 -11.23 1.41 -9.84
C ILE A 162 -12.51 0.74 -10.34
N ASP A 163 -13.19 -0.01 -9.48
CA ASP A 163 -14.40 -0.73 -9.83
C ASP A 163 -15.66 0.03 -9.36
N GLU A 164 -16.82 -0.35 -9.88
CA GLU A 164 -18.09 0.32 -9.55
C GLU A 164 -18.43 0.17 -8.06
N GLU A 165 -18.07 -0.96 -7.47
CA GLU A 165 -18.22 -1.25 -6.04
C GLU A 165 -17.38 -0.32 -5.18
N ASP A 166 -16.17 0.06 -5.61
CA ASP A 166 -15.34 1.01 -4.87
C ASP A 166 -16.00 2.40 -4.81
N LEU A 167 -16.54 2.84 -5.95
CA LEU A 167 -17.18 4.14 -6.09
C LEU A 167 -18.44 4.19 -5.23
N GLN A 168 -19.26 3.13 -5.29
CA GLN A 168 -20.48 3.05 -4.48
C GLN A 168 -20.15 3.01 -2.98
N ALA A 169 -19.20 2.18 -2.56
CA ALA A 169 -18.76 2.13 -1.16
C ALA A 169 -18.25 3.50 -0.67
N ALA A 170 -17.47 4.21 -1.49
CA ALA A 170 -16.98 5.54 -1.14
C ALA A 170 -18.10 6.59 -1.06
N LEU A 171 -19.08 6.53 -1.96
CA LEU A 171 -20.27 7.40 -1.92
C LEU A 171 -21.14 7.11 -0.69
N ASP A 172 -21.19 5.86 -0.23
CA ASP A 172 -21.85 5.45 1.00
C ASP A 172 -21.03 5.81 2.27
N GLY A 173 -19.93 6.55 2.11
CA GLY A 173 -19.11 7.08 3.19
C GLY A 173 -18.05 6.11 3.73
N GLN A 174 -17.81 4.98 3.06
CA GLN A 174 -16.74 4.06 3.41
C GLN A 174 -15.39 4.55 2.88
N LEU A 175 -14.32 4.19 3.57
CA LEU A 175 -12.96 4.40 3.08
C LEU A 175 -12.48 3.14 2.35
N VAL A 176 -12.44 3.20 1.03
CA VAL A 176 -11.88 2.13 0.19
C VAL A 176 -10.37 2.31 0.10
N THR A 177 -9.61 1.24 0.36
CA THR A 177 -8.15 1.22 0.24
C THR A 177 -7.73 0.11 -0.71
N ARG A 178 -7.18 0.48 -1.87
CA ARG A 178 -6.52 -0.46 -2.80
C ARG A 178 -5.02 -0.35 -2.65
N VAL A 179 -4.35 -1.50 -2.52
CA VAL A 179 -2.89 -1.57 -2.46
C VAL A 179 -2.41 -2.26 -3.72
N ILE A 180 -1.67 -1.51 -4.53
CA ILE A 180 -1.14 -1.98 -5.80
C ILE A 180 0.27 -2.52 -5.56
N TYR A 181 0.51 -3.77 -5.95
CA TYR A 181 1.77 -4.46 -5.76
C TYR A 181 2.24 -5.11 -7.06
N LEU A 182 3.55 -5.33 -7.15
CA LEU A 182 4.17 -6.10 -8.22
C LEU A 182 4.59 -7.46 -7.67
N GLU A 183 4.03 -8.51 -8.23
CA GLU A 183 4.46 -9.89 -7.96
C GLU A 183 5.92 -10.11 -8.40
N ASP A 184 6.58 -11.07 -7.75
CA ASP A 184 7.89 -11.55 -8.22
C ASP A 184 7.68 -12.52 -9.39
N PRO A 185 8.22 -12.23 -10.59
CA PRO A 185 8.10 -13.09 -11.76
C PRO A 185 8.61 -14.52 -11.54
N GLN A 186 9.52 -14.74 -10.58
CA GLN A 186 10.07 -16.07 -10.27
C GLN A 186 9.11 -16.92 -9.44
N THR A 187 8.18 -16.30 -8.71
CA THR A 187 7.21 -16.99 -7.84
C THR A 187 5.78 -16.91 -8.36
N ALA A 188 5.50 -15.98 -9.28
CA ALA A 188 4.20 -15.84 -9.90
C ALA A 188 3.86 -17.13 -10.68
N VAL A 189 2.69 -17.70 -10.40
CA VAL A 189 2.16 -18.80 -11.21
C VAL A 189 1.78 -18.21 -12.57
N PRO A 190 2.35 -18.70 -13.69
CA PRO A 190 1.97 -18.21 -15.01
C PRO A 190 0.53 -18.63 -15.30
N LEU A 191 -0.42 -17.76 -14.96
CA LEU A 191 -1.78 -17.88 -15.48
C LEU A 191 -1.71 -17.39 -16.92
N ALA A 192 -2.07 -18.25 -17.88
CA ALA A 192 -2.35 -17.80 -19.22
C ALA A 192 -3.52 -16.83 -19.11
N GLN A 193 -3.24 -15.54 -19.18
CA GLN A 193 -4.26 -14.51 -19.32
C GLN A 193 -4.85 -14.72 -20.72
N GLU A 194 -5.96 -15.47 -20.80
CA GLU A 194 -6.72 -15.50 -22.04
C GLU A 194 -7.09 -14.04 -22.36
N PRO A 195 -6.81 -13.57 -23.58
CA PRO A 195 -7.36 -12.30 -24.04
C PRO A 195 -8.87 -12.51 -24.17
N THR A 196 -9.58 -12.37 -23.06
CA THR A 196 -11.03 -12.29 -23.08
C THR A 196 -11.40 -11.07 -23.92
N THR A 197 -12.39 -11.24 -24.79
CA THR A 197 -12.88 -10.25 -25.76
C THR A 197 -13.34 -8.92 -25.10
N ASP A 198 -13.31 -8.83 -23.78
CA ASP A 198 -13.58 -7.65 -22.96
C ASP A 198 -12.27 -7.01 -22.42
N SER A 199 -11.23 -6.95 -23.26
CA SER A 199 -9.84 -6.61 -22.91
C SER A 199 -9.57 -5.14 -22.53
N ASP A 200 -10.50 -4.48 -21.84
CA ASP A 200 -10.25 -3.17 -21.18
C ASP A 200 -9.79 -3.33 -19.72
N THR A 201 -10.02 -4.49 -19.11
CA THR A 201 -9.47 -4.90 -17.81
C THR A 201 -8.33 -5.87 -18.08
N GLY A 202 -7.11 -5.37 -18.27
CA GLY A 202 -5.91 -6.21 -18.29
C GLY A 202 -5.93 -7.10 -17.05
N GLY A 203 -5.73 -8.41 -17.24
CA GLY A 203 -6.17 -9.49 -16.33
C GLY A 203 -5.58 -9.52 -14.92
N GLU A 204 -5.79 -8.46 -14.15
CA GLU A 204 -5.53 -8.34 -12.73
C GLU A 204 -6.86 -8.55 -12.00
N THR A 205 -7.07 -9.75 -11.44
CA THR A 205 -8.24 -9.99 -10.59
C THR A 205 -7.94 -9.40 -9.20
N PRO A 206 -8.73 -8.41 -8.71
CA PRO A 206 -8.55 -7.88 -7.37
C PRO A 206 -8.68 -8.99 -6.32
N ILE A 207 -7.84 -8.94 -5.29
CA ILE A 207 -7.95 -9.84 -4.13
C ILE A 207 -8.72 -9.10 -3.04
N ASP A 208 -9.90 -9.59 -2.71
CA ASP A 208 -10.67 -9.08 -1.59
C ASP A 208 -10.03 -9.47 -0.26
N VAL A 209 -9.68 -8.44 0.52
CA VAL A 209 -9.09 -8.59 1.85
C VAL A 209 -10.19 -8.50 2.91
N SER A 210 -10.19 -9.44 3.85
CA SER A 210 -11.16 -9.42 4.96
C SER A 210 -11.04 -8.13 5.79
N GLN A 211 -12.16 -7.62 6.32
CA GLN A 211 -12.19 -6.44 7.19
C GLN A 211 -11.29 -6.52 8.44
N PHE A 212 -10.86 -7.72 8.84
CA PHE A 212 -9.96 -7.94 9.98
C PHE A 212 -8.48 -8.04 9.58
N GLN A 213 -8.19 -7.91 8.29
CA GLN A 213 -6.85 -7.95 7.74
C GLN A 213 -6.46 -6.58 7.20
N ASP A 214 -5.17 -6.28 7.30
CA ASP A 214 -4.63 -5.05 6.75
C ASP A 214 -4.24 -5.29 5.27
N PRO A 215 -4.85 -4.59 4.31
CA PRO A 215 -4.59 -4.80 2.89
C PRO A 215 -3.13 -4.55 2.54
N LEU A 216 -2.45 -3.64 3.26
CA LEU A 216 -1.03 -3.39 3.04
C LEU A 216 -0.18 -4.60 3.42
N GLN A 217 -0.51 -5.26 4.54
CA GLN A 217 0.20 -6.45 4.99
C GLN A 217 -0.07 -7.67 4.11
N VAL A 218 -1.25 -7.76 3.52
CA VAL A 218 -1.55 -8.82 2.55
C VAL A 218 -0.72 -8.58 1.29
N ALA A 219 -0.77 -7.37 0.73
CA ALA A 219 -0.03 -7.03 -0.48
C ALA A 219 1.50 -7.18 -0.33
N ASP A 220 2.06 -6.76 0.81
CA ASP A 220 3.51 -6.87 1.07
C ASP A 220 4.01 -8.33 1.17
N ARG A 221 3.11 -9.29 1.42
CA ARG A 221 3.42 -10.73 1.35
C ARG A 221 3.32 -11.30 -0.07
N LEU A 222 2.46 -10.71 -0.91
CA LEU A 222 2.22 -11.15 -2.29
C LEU A 222 3.24 -10.54 -3.26
N GLY A 223 3.76 -9.37 -2.95
CA GLY A 223 4.78 -8.72 -3.76
C GLY A 223 5.20 -7.37 -3.23
N ARG A 224 5.86 -6.59 -4.08
CA ARG A 224 6.37 -5.26 -3.72
C ARG A 224 5.28 -4.22 -3.93
N VAL A 225 4.83 -3.59 -2.85
CA VAL A 225 3.88 -2.46 -2.91
C VAL A 225 4.50 -1.29 -3.67
N VAL A 226 3.81 -0.82 -4.71
CA VAL A 226 4.24 0.30 -5.57
C VAL A 226 3.33 1.51 -5.48
N ALA A 227 2.05 1.34 -5.15
CA ALA A 227 1.13 2.45 -4.95
C ALA A 227 -0.01 2.09 -3.98
N ILE A 228 -0.60 3.10 -3.36
CA ILE A 228 -1.75 2.94 -2.47
C ILE A 228 -2.81 3.96 -2.87
N LEU A 229 -3.98 3.48 -3.28
CA LEU A 229 -5.15 4.29 -3.57
C LEU A 229 -6.08 4.29 -2.37
N ARG A 230 -6.54 5.47 -1.97
CA ARG A 230 -7.57 5.63 -0.94
C ARG A 230 -8.70 6.49 -1.49
N ILE A 231 -9.91 5.96 -1.48
CA ILE A 231 -11.14 6.62 -1.95
C ILE A 231 -12.07 6.78 -0.76
N GLY A 232 -12.53 8.00 -0.51
CA GLY A 232 -13.47 8.29 0.57
C GLY A 232 -14.23 9.59 0.30
N SER A 233 -15.03 10.01 1.26
CA SER A 233 -15.98 11.12 1.13
C SER A 233 -15.40 12.51 1.40
N LEU A 234 -14.06 12.66 1.44
CA LEU A 234 -13.43 13.94 1.74
C LEU A 234 -13.59 14.90 0.55
N ALA A 235 -14.34 15.98 0.76
CA ALA A 235 -14.57 17.02 -0.24
C ALA A 235 -13.50 18.14 -0.16
N PRO A 236 -13.27 18.88 -1.26
CA PRO A 236 -12.38 20.03 -1.28
C PRO A 236 -12.82 21.09 -0.27
N PRO A 237 -11.86 21.80 0.37
CA PRO A 237 -12.19 22.85 1.31
C PRO A 237 -12.87 24.02 0.57
N ARG A 238 -13.80 24.70 1.25
CA ARG A 238 -14.46 25.90 0.73
C ARG A 238 -13.51 27.10 0.65
N SER A 239 -12.52 27.15 1.54
CA SER A 239 -11.51 28.21 1.57
C SER A 239 -10.32 27.84 0.70
N HIS A 240 -9.95 28.75 -0.21
CA HIS A 240 -8.84 28.55 -1.14
C HIS A 240 -7.48 28.39 -0.42
N GLU A 241 -7.30 29.01 0.75
CA GLU A 241 -6.09 28.90 1.56
C GLU A 241 -5.78 27.47 2.05
N LEU A 242 -6.79 26.61 2.16
CA LEU A 242 -6.63 25.22 2.55
C LEU A 242 -6.41 24.28 1.36
N ALA A 243 -6.57 24.78 0.13
CA ALA A 243 -6.43 23.97 -1.08
C ALA A 243 -5.01 23.36 -1.21
N PRO A 244 -3.90 24.07 -0.93
CA PRO A 244 -2.57 23.45 -0.95
C PRO A 244 -2.44 22.24 -0.01
N GLN A 245 -3.02 22.30 1.18
CA GLN A 245 -2.99 21.16 2.12
C GLN A 245 -3.85 20.01 1.61
N PHE A 246 -5.03 20.32 1.06
CA PHE A 246 -5.90 19.33 0.45
C PHE A 246 -5.24 18.66 -0.76
N PHE A 247 -4.50 19.37 -1.60
CA PHE A 247 -3.86 18.80 -2.79
C PHE A 247 -2.40 18.38 -2.56
N PHE A 248 -1.97 18.21 -1.30
CA PHE A 248 -0.60 17.80 -0.94
C PHE A 248 0.48 18.68 -1.57
N GLY A 249 0.23 19.99 -1.69
CA GLY A 249 1.14 20.97 -2.26
C GLY A 249 1.16 21.00 -3.79
N TYR A 250 0.23 20.32 -4.47
CA TYR A 250 0.19 20.19 -5.93
C TYR A 250 1.48 19.60 -6.50
N PRO A 251 1.83 18.34 -6.15
CA PRO A 251 3.03 17.71 -6.66
C PRO A 251 3.02 17.70 -8.19
N THR A 252 4.19 17.93 -8.78
CA THR A 252 4.34 17.94 -10.23
C THR A 252 4.06 16.58 -10.82
N TRP A 253 3.48 16.54 -12.01
CA TRP A 253 3.26 15.34 -12.80
C TRP A 253 3.56 15.64 -14.27
N ALA A 254 3.88 14.61 -15.04
CA ALA A 254 4.18 14.73 -16.46
C ALA A 254 3.03 14.15 -17.29
N PRO A 255 2.46 14.87 -18.27
CA PRO A 255 1.46 14.28 -19.16
C PRO A 255 2.09 13.16 -20.01
N ILE A 256 1.39 12.05 -20.15
CA ILE A 256 1.77 10.96 -21.06
C ILE A 256 0.66 10.82 -22.09
N PHE A 257 0.87 11.41 -23.26
CA PHE A 257 -0.05 11.27 -24.37
C PHE A 257 0.08 9.87 -24.96
N LYS A 258 -1.04 9.15 -25.10
CA LYS A 258 -1.09 7.97 -25.96
C LYS A 258 -0.88 8.45 -27.40
N PRO A 259 0.01 7.85 -28.19
CA PRO A 259 0.09 8.16 -29.62
C PRO A 259 -1.29 7.85 -30.24
N GLU A 260 -1.81 8.78 -31.03
CA GLU A 260 -3.03 8.57 -31.80
C GLU A 260 -2.84 7.32 -32.67
N SER A 261 -3.71 6.33 -32.49
CA SER A 261 -3.74 5.08 -33.25
C SER A 261 -4.56 5.24 -34.53
#